data_AF-V8ASI1-F1
#
_entry.id   AF-V8ASI1-F1
#
_cell.length_a   1.000
_cell.length_b   1.000
_cell.length_c   1.000
_cell.angle_alpha   90.00
_cell.angle_beta   90.00
_cell.angle_gamma   90.00
#
_symmetry.space_group_name_H-M   'P 1'
#
loop_
_entity.id
_entity.type
_entity.pdbx_description
1 polymer ?
#
loop_
_entity_poly.entity_id
_entity_poly.type
_entity_poly.pdbx_seq_one_letter_code
_entity_poly.pdbx_strand_id
1 'polypeptide(L)' 'MPNHLSSVEAGEIAAQANVKKLILTHLPQVGDLQVLREEAQEVAGNIPVDLAQPHMKWTV' A
#
# COMPACT_ATOMS: atom_id res chain seq x y z
N MET A 1 13.25 -4.12 6.60
CA MET A 1 14.46 -3.27 6.75
C MET A 1 14.21 -2.33 7.91
N PRO A 2 15.18 -2.09 8.81
CA PRO A 2 14.99 -1.08 9.84
C PRO A 2 14.62 0.26 9.20
N ASN A 3 13.70 1.00 9.84
CA ASN A 3 13.17 2.30 9.40
C ASN A 3 12.27 2.32 8.14
N HIS A 4 11.68 1.17 7.76
CA HIS A 4 10.64 1.09 6.73
C HIS A 4 9.41 0.36 7.25
N LEU A 5 8.24 0.63 6.65
CA LEU A 5 7.00 -0.09 6.93
C LEU A 5 6.91 -1.37 6.08
N SER A 6 6.27 -2.39 6.63
CA SER A 6 5.68 -3.49 5.89
C SER A 6 4.38 -3.06 5.18
N SER A 7 3.92 -3.87 4.23
CA SER A 7 2.61 -3.75 3.56
C SER A 7 1.46 -3.75 4.57
N VAL A 8 1.51 -4.65 5.55
CA VAL A 8 0.51 -4.78 6.61
C VAL A 8 0.43 -3.51 7.46
N GLU A 9 1.56 -3.00 7.96
CA GLU A 9 1.58 -1.77 8.77
C GLU A 9 1.02 -0.56 7.98
N ALA A 10 1.34 -0.45 6.69
CA ALA A 10 0.80 0.60 5.84
C ALA A 10 -0.72 0.50 5.67
N GLY A 11 -1.24 -0.71 5.49
CA GLY A 11 -2.67 -0.97 5.39
C GLY A 11 -3.43 -0.73 6.70
N GLU A 12 -2.86 -1.12 7.84
CA GLU A 12 -3.43 -0.85 9.17
C GLU A 12 -3.54 0.66 9.45
N ILE A 13 -2.48 1.42 9.15
CA ILE A 13 -2.50 2.89 9.30
C ILE A 13 -3.60 3.49 8.40
N ALA A 14 -3.72 3.03 7.16
CA ALA A 14 -4.75 3.50 6.23
C ALA A 14 -6.17 3.24 6.76
N ALA A 15 -6.43 2.04 7.29
CA ALA A 15 -7.70 1.67 7.90
C ALA A 15 -8.02 2.54 9.13
N GLN A 16 -7.06 2.66 10.06
CA GLN A 16 -7.23 3.43 11.28
C GLN A 16 -7.46 4.92 11.01
N ALA A 17 -6.81 5.47 9.99
CA ALA A 17 -6.97 6.86 9.57
C ALA A 17 -8.20 7.09 8.67
N ASN A 18 -8.91 6.04 8.27
CA ASN A 18 -10.06 6.10 7.36
C ASN A 18 -9.79 6.93 6.08
N VAL A 19 -8.64 6.67 5.45
CA VAL A 19 -8.27 7.37 4.21
C VAL A 19 -9.15 6.93 3.04
N LYS A 20 -9.23 7.76 1.99
CA LYS A 20 -10.01 7.42 0.79
C LYS A 20 -9.34 6.34 -0.08
N LYS A 21 -8.01 6.24 -0.03
CA LYS A 21 -7.18 5.35 -0.84
C LYS A 21 -5.78 5.23 -0.23
N LEU A 22 -5.17 4.06 -0.32
CA LEU A 22 -3.77 3.82 -0.02
C LEU A 22 -3.00 3.58 -1.33
N ILE A 23 -1.81 4.18 -1.45
CA ILE A 23 -0.90 3.96 -2.58
C ILE A 23 0.43 3.50 -2.00
N LEU A 24 0.80 2.24 -2.25
CA LEU A 24 2.10 1.70 -1.85
C LEU A 24 3.19 2.21 -2.78
N THR A 25 4.27 2.73 -2.20
CA THR A 25 5.45 3.27 -2.90
C THR A 25 6.73 2.86 -2.17
N HIS A 26 7.89 3.34 -2.62
CA HIS A 26 9.21 2.94 -2.09
C HIS A 26 9.34 1.40 -2.09
N LEU A 27 9.02 0.81 -3.25
CA LEU A 27 8.86 -0.63 -3.40
C LEU A 27 10.23 -1.34 -3.36
N PRO A 28 10.29 -2.56 -2.79
CA PRO A 28 11.49 -3.37 -2.85
C PRO A 28 11.84 -3.73 -4.30
N GLN A 29 13.13 -3.95 -4.56
CA GLN A 29 13.62 -4.30 -5.90
C GLN A 29 13.45 -5.80 -6.23
N VAL A 30 13.13 -6.61 -5.23
CA VAL A 30 12.99 -8.07 -5.33
C VAL A 30 11.69 -8.53 -4.67
N GLY A 31 11.14 -9.64 -5.16
CA GLY A 31 9.88 -10.21 -4.70
C GLY A 31 8.68 -9.83 -5.57
N ASP A 32 7.52 -10.40 -5.25
CA ASP A 32 6.27 -10.11 -5.95
C ASP A 32 5.54 -8.94 -5.28
N LEU A 33 5.42 -7.83 -6.00
CA LEU A 33 4.75 -6.62 -5.51
C LEU A 33 3.23 -6.81 -5.36
N GLN A 34 2.63 -7.77 -6.08
CA GLN A 34 1.21 -8.06 -5.91
C GLN A 34 0.90 -8.65 -4.54
N VAL A 35 1.81 -9.46 -3.99
CA VAL A 35 1.70 -9.97 -2.62
C VAL A 35 1.63 -8.81 -1.62
N LEU A 36 2.51 -7.81 -1.76
CA LEU A 36 2.48 -6.62 -0.88
C LEU A 36 1.18 -5.82 -1.00
N ARG A 37 0.65 -5.71 -2.23
CA ARG A 37 -0.64 -5.04 -2.47
C ARG A 37 -1.79 -5.81 -1.81
N GLU A 38 -1.79 -7.13 -1.92
CA GLU A 38 -2.81 -8.01 -1.34
C GLU A 38 -2.78 -8.01 0.18
N GLU A 39 -1.59 -8.14 0.78
CA GLU A 39 -1.39 -8.04 2.24
C GLU A 39 -1.89 -6.70 2.79
N ALA A 40 -1.55 -5.59 2.12
CA ALA A 40 -2.04 -4.27 2.51
C ALA A 40 -3.56 -4.14 2.30
N GLN A 41 -4.11 -4.70 1.22
CA GLN A 41 -5.54 -4.67 0.92
C GLN A 41 -6.37 -5.44 1.95
N GLU A 42 -5.86 -6.58 2.43
CA GLU A 42 -6.52 -7.41 3.44
C GLU A 42 -6.80 -6.61 4.72
N VAL A 43 -5.80 -5.90 5.24
CA VAL A 43 -5.95 -5.10 6.47
C VAL A 43 -6.55 -3.71 6.24
N ALA A 44 -6.41 -3.15 5.03
CA ALA A 44 -7.07 -1.88 4.67
C ALA A 44 -8.59 -2.04 4.45
N GLY A 45 -9.08 -3.27 4.31
CA GLY A 45 -10.50 -3.59 4.14
C GLY A 45 -11.05 -3.03 2.82
N ASN A 46 -12.07 -2.17 2.90
CA ASN A 46 -12.72 -1.59 1.72
C ASN A 46 -11.96 -0.39 1.12
N ILE A 47 -10.87 0.06 1.75
CA ILE A 47 -10.04 1.14 1.22
C ILE A 47 -9.27 0.60 0.01
N PRO A 48 -9.38 1.19 -1.19
CA PRO A 48 -8.61 0.74 -2.35
C PRO A 48 -7.11 0.87 -2.12
N VAL A 49 -6.35 -0.18 -2.43
CA VAL A 49 -4.89 -0.20 -2.37
C VAL A 49 -4.28 -0.35 -3.77
N ASP A 50 -3.52 0.66 -4.19
CA ASP A 50 -2.81 0.69 -5.46
C ASP A 50 -1.29 0.54 -5.26
N LEU A 51 -0.59 -0.04 -6.25
CA LEU A 51 0.86 0.04 -6.37
C LEU A 51 1.23 1.27 -7.21
N ALA A 52 2.14 2.09 -6.72
CA ALA A 52 2.68 3.19 -7.52
C ALA A 52 3.50 2.65 -8.70
N GLN A 53 3.29 3.24 -9.88
CA GLN A 53 4.08 3.00 -11.08
C GLN A 53 4.59 4.33 -11.64
N PRO A 54 5.73 4.34 -12.36
CA PRO A 54 6.22 5.54 -13.03
C PRO A 54 5.12 6.21 -13.86
N HIS A 55 4.93 7.51 -13.65
CA HIS A 55 3.96 8.35 -14.35
C HIS A 55 2.48 8.03 -14.08
N MET A 56 2.15 7.13 -13.16
CA MET A 56 0.79 6.91 -12.72
C MET A 56 0.23 8.16 -12.03
N LYS A 57 -1.05 8.46 -12.29
CA LYS A 57 -1.77 9.60 -11.72
C LYS A 57 -3.06 9.12 -11.08
N TRP A 58 -3.43 9.75 -9.98
CA TRP A 58 -4.70 9.53 -9.29
C TRP A 58 -5.52 10.81 -9.34
N THR A 59 -6.80 10.68 -9.65
CA THR A 59 -7.78 11.76 -9.46
C THR A 59 -8.29 11.72 -8.02
N VAL A 60 -8.31 12.88 -7.36
CA VAL A 60 -8.80 13.07 -5.99
C VAL A 60 -10.27 13.46 -5.94
#